data_AF-A0A2R6XU96-F1
#
_entry.id   AF-A0A2R6XU96-F1
#
_cell.length_a   1.000
_cell.length_b   1.000
_cell.length_c   1.000
_cell.angle_alpha   90.00
_cell.angle_beta   90.00
_cell.angle_gamma   90.00
#
_symmetry.space_group_name_H-M   'P 1'
#
loop_
_entity.id
_entity.type
_entity.pdbx_description
1 polymer ?
#
loop_
_entity_poly.entity_id
_entity_poly.type
_entity_poly.pdbx_seq_one_letter_code
_entity_poly.pdbx_strand_id
1 'polypeptide(L)'
;MAGTLPAKASPRGSLDFDADVAGASPTPEAGSAPGSGGNGRRLARSLVIKGLCLVGGAFLLKHLTKTTTRRDHARIVAQSLSGEKFSTEQAARDPMTYFNLRLLTCPATVLADGARVLYFEQAFWRTPERPYRQRFYMVKPCPKEMKCDVEVASYAVRDIEEYRNYCDRPKNQRPQPVEVVGDMAEHLTTVYLSKCERGRRCLYEGSTPPGGFPNSWNGASRCTSELTIFKTGEIHCWDRAYDDEGNQVWGVRQGPYEFKPGNSSTSGIMSETDFINSLQKDDKAVATLSSS
;
A
#
# COMPACT_ATOMS: atom_id res chain seq x y z
N MET A 1 -51.12 -18.19 -20.81
CA MET A 1 -50.39 -19.33 -21.39
C MET A 1 -49.33 -19.71 -20.35
N ALA A 2 -49.52 -20.71 -19.48
CA ALA A 2 -49.43 -22.16 -19.72
C ALA A 2 -48.10 -22.53 -20.42
N GLY A 3 -47.20 -23.40 -19.95
CA GLY A 3 -47.14 -24.33 -18.81
C GLY A 3 -45.64 -24.67 -18.53
N THR A 4 -45.25 -25.06 -17.31
CA THR A 4 -45.10 -26.44 -16.79
C THR A 4 -43.78 -27.14 -17.14
N LEU A 5 -43.00 -27.40 -16.08
CA LEU A 5 -41.86 -28.32 -15.83
C LEU A 5 -42.03 -29.74 -16.46
N PRO A 6 -40.98 -30.61 -16.61
CA PRO A 6 -40.29 -31.25 -15.47
C PRO A 6 -38.83 -31.75 -15.63
N ALA A 7 -38.34 -32.25 -14.50
CA ALA A 7 -37.02 -32.82 -14.18
C ALA A 7 -36.78 -34.29 -14.59
N LYS A 8 -35.51 -34.72 -14.57
CA LYS A 8 -34.92 -36.06 -14.27
C LYS A 8 -33.47 -36.08 -14.79
N ALA A 9 -32.51 -36.92 -14.40
CA ALA A 9 -32.12 -37.68 -13.21
C ALA A 9 -30.73 -38.29 -13.54
N SER A 10 -29.96 -38.67 -12.52
CA SER A 10 -28.63 -39.32 -12.55
C SER A 10 -28.64 -40.70 -13.27
N PRO A 11 -27.46 -41.29 -13.60
CA PRO A 11 -26.94 -42.33 -12.70
C PRO A 11 -25.42 -42.41 -12.50
N ARG A 12 -25.07 -43.26 -11.52
CA ARG A 12 -23.78 -43.68 -10.96
C ARG A 12 -22.84 -44.41 -11.93
N GLY A 13 -21.55 -44.44 -11.58
CA GLY A 13 -20.57 -45.41 -12.08
C GLY A 13 -19.41 -45.58 -11.10
N SER A 14 -19.43 -46.68 -10.35
CA SER A 14 -18.38 -47.24 -9.50
C SER A 14 -17.49 -48.19 -10.30
N LEU A 15 -16.17 -48.18 -10.08
CA LEU A 15 -15.30 -49.31 -10.42
C LEU A 15 -14.22 -49.48 -9.34
N ASP A 16 -14.35 -50.60 -8.62
CA ASP A 16 -13.33 -51.25 -7.81
C ASP A 16 -12.25 -51.88 -8.70
N PHE A 17 -11.04 -52.03 -8.16
CA PHE A 17 -10.02 -52.92 -8.69
C PHE A 17 -9.34 -53.63 -7.51
N ASP A 18 -9.72 -54.89 -7.30
CA ASP A 18 -8.98 -55.87 -6.51
C ASP A 18 -8.04 -56.67 -7.44
N ALA A 19 -6.84 -57.00 -6.95
CA ALA A 19 -6.14 -58.27 -7.21
C ALA A 19 -4.75 -58.32 -6.52
N ASP A 20 -4.72 -58.91 -5.32
CA ASP A 20 -3.94 -60.08 -4.90
C ASP A 20 -2.47 -60.38 -5.33
N VAL A 21 -1.67 -60.64 -4.27
CA VAL A 21 -0.86 -61.87 -4.00
C VAL A 21 0.66 -61.94 -4.29
N ALA A 22 1.32 -62.55 -3.28
CA ALA A 22 2.65 -63.19 -3.16
C ALA A 22 3.85 -62.26 -2.86
N GLY A 23 4.67 -62.44 -1.82
CA GLY A 23 4.95 -63.60 -0.98
C GLY A 23 6.33 -64.19 -1.31
N ALA A 24 7.38 -63.84 -0.56
CA ALA A 24 8.52 -64.70 -0.17
C ALA A 24 9.70 -63.87 0.39
N SER A 25 10.08 -64.17 1.64
CA SER A 25 11.45 -64.03 2.15
C SER A 25 12.23 -65.30 1.82
N PRO A 26 13.57 -65.24 1.67
CA PRO A 26 14.42 -65.78 2.75
C PRO A 26 15.75 -65.01 2.96
N THR A 27 16.24 -65.07 4.19
CA THR A 27 17.63 -64.77 4.64
C THR A 27 18.46 -66.07 4.69
N PRO A 28 19.74 -66.07 5.12
CA PRO A 28 20.91 -65.24 4.78
C PRO A 28 22.14 -66.11 4.38
N GLU A 29 23.23 -65.53 3.86
CA GLU A 29 24.58 -66.09 4.11
C GLU A 29 25.71 -65.06 3.90
N ALA A 30 26.79 -65.26 4.64
CA ALA A 30 27.86 -64.32 4.92
C ALA A 30 29.08 -64.48 3.99
N GLY A 31 29.83 -63.39 3.80
CA GLY A 31 31.16 -63.40 3.19
C GLY A 31 31.94 -62.14 3.54
N SER A 32 32.96 -62.29 4.37
CA SER A 32 33.82 -61.24 4.94
C SER A 32 34.99 -60.84 4.03
N ALA A 33 35.34 -59.55 3.96
CA ALA A 33 36.70 -59.02 4.25
C ALA A 33 36.74 -57.47 4.13
N PRO A 34 37.59 -56.76 4.91
CA PRO A 34 37.47 -55.31 5.12
C PRO A 34 38.49 -54.48 4.31
N GLY A 35 38.00 -53.44 3.64
CA GLY A 35 38.81 -52.34 3.10
C GLY A 35 38.69 -51.11 3.98
N SER A 36 39.64 -50.92 4.89
CA SER A 36 39.79 -49.72 5.71
C SER A 36 40.27 -48.55 4.87
N GLY A 37 39.58 -47.40 4.93
CA GLY A 37 40.08 -46.12 4.41
C GLY A 37 39.05 -45.28 3.67
N GLY A 38 38.06 -44.71 4.35
CA GLY A 38 37.15 -43.76 3.68
C GLY A 38 36.01 -43.15 4.49
N ASN A 39 35.68 -43.71 5.66
CA ASN A 39 34.48 -43.29 6.39
C ASN A 39 34.56 -41.85 6.92
N GLY A 40 35.72 -41.39 7.40
CA GLY A 40 35.85 -40.04 7.96
C GLY A 40 35.61 -38.91 6.95
N ARG A 41 36.11 -39.03 5.71
CA ARG A 41 35.94 -38.01 4.66
C ARG A 41 34.54 -38.00 4.04
N ARG A 42 33.86 -39.16 3.96
CA ARG A 42 32.46 -39.24 3.50
C ARG A 42 31.47 -38.74 4.56
N LEU A 43 31.68 -39.07 5.83
CA LEU A 43 30.89 -38.55 6.95
C LEU A 43 31.06 -37.03 7.11
N ALA A 44 32.30 -36.54 7.07
CA ALA A 44 32.56 -35.10 7.16
C ALA A 44 31.94 -34.32 5.98
N ARG A 45 32.04 -34.83 4.74
CA ARG A 45 31.37 -34.22 3.57
C ARG A 45 29.84 -34.25 3.69
N SER A 46 29.27 -35.34 4.18
CA SER A 46 27.82 -35.47 4.39
C SER A 46 27.30 -34.49 5.44
N LEU A 47 28.05 -34.29 6.53
CA LEU A 47 27.73 -33.32 7.58
C LEU A 47 27.83 -31.87 7.07
N VAL A 48 28.85 -31.54 6.26
CA VAL A 48 29.01 -30.21 5.66
C VAL A 48 27.89 -29.89 4.68
N ILE A 49 27.51 -30.83 3.80
CA ILE A 49 26.40 -30.64 2.85
C ILE A 49 25.07 -30.48 3.58
N LYS A 50 24.79 -31.31 4.60
CA LYS A 50 23.59 -31.16 5.43
C LYS A 50 23.56 -29.81 6.15
N GLY A 51 24.69 -29.35 6.69
CA GLY A 51 24.82 -28.03 7.30
C GLY A 51 24.51 -26.88 6.33
N LEU A 52 25.08 -26.93 5.12
CA LEU A 52 24.81 -25.95 4.05
C LEU A 52 23.36 -25.96 3.59
N CYS A 53 22.73 -27.13 3.45
CA CYS A 53 21.31 -27.23 3.09
C CYS A 53 20.38 -26.71 4.20
N LEU A 54 20.71 -26.94 5.47
CA LEU A 54 19.93 -26.41 6.61
C LEU A 54 20.06 -24.90 6.73
N VAL A 55 21.27 -24.36 6.58
CA VAL A 55 21.50 -22.90 6.61
C VAL A 55 20.86 -22.22 5.39
N GLY A 56 21.03 -22.79 4.20
CA GLY A 56 20.39 -22.30 2.97
C GLY A 56 18.87 -22.39 3.02
N GLY A 57 18.33 -23.51 3.53
CA GLY A 57 16.90 -23.70 3.74
C GLY A 57 16.31 -22.71 4.75
N ALA A 58 16.99 -22.47 5.88
CA ALA A 58 16.57 -21.47 6.87
C ALA A 58 16.62 -20.05 6.31
N PHE A 59 17.62 -19.72 5.49
CA PHE A 59 17.72 -18.42 4.84
C PHE A 59 16.61 -18.22 3.80
N LEU A 60 16.31 -19.26 3.02
CA LEU A 60 15.21 -19.27 2.04
C LEU A 60 13.84 -19.15 2.74
N LEU A 61 13.61 -19.91 3.80
CA LEU A 61 12.41 -19.82 4.65
C LEU A 61 12.25 -18.42 5.26
N LYS A 62 13.32 -17.84 5.83
CA LYS A 62 13.30 -16.47 6.38
C LYS A 62 13.02 -15.43 5.29
N HIS A 63 13.52 -15.65 4.07
CA HIS A 63 13.25 -14.76 2.94
C HIS A 63 11.80 -14.89 2.43
N LEU A 64 11.22 -16.08 2.51
CA LEU A 64 9.83 -16.38 2.12
C LEU A 64 8.80 -15.99 3.20
N THR A 65 9.23 -15.79 4.45
CA THR A 65 8.36 -15.51 5.61
C THR A 65 8.49 -14.09 6.17
N LYS A 66 9.17 -13.16 5.49
CA LYS A 66 9.18 -11.75 5.91
C LYS A 66 7.74 -11.20 5.88
N THR A 67 7.14 -11.11 7.06
CA THR A 67 5.85 -10.46 7.26
C THR A 67 6.02 -8.95 7.14
N THR A 68 5.22 -8.32 6.31
CA THR A 68 5.18 -6.85 6.21
C THR A 68 4.69 -6.29 7.54
N THR A 69 5.47 -5.40 8.16
CA THR A 69 5.08 -4.75 9.41
C THR A 69 4.19 -3.54 9.12
N ARG A 70 3.44 -3.05 10.12
CA ARG A 70 2.67 -1.79 9.98
C ARG A 70 3.56 -0.57 9.65
N ARG A 71 4.83 -0.59 10.05
CA ARG A 71 5.83 0.41 9.64
C ARG A 71 6.14 0.34 8.15
N ASP A 72 6.27 -0.87 7.62
CA ASP A 72 6.47 -1.08 6.18
C ASP A 72 5.22 -0.64 5.41
N HIS A 73 4.02 -0.95 5.92
CA HIS A 73 2.77 -0.47 5.32
C HIS A 73 2.68 1.07 5.30
N ALA A 74 2.98 1.73 6.42
CA ALA A 74 2.97 3.20 6.48
C ALA A 74 3.96 3.83 5.49
N ARG A 75 5.13 3.20 5.29
CA ARG A 75 6.10 3.61 4.29
C ARG A 75 5.55 3.45 2.86
N ILE A 76 4.96 2.31 2.55
CA ILE A 76 4.36 2.05 1.23
C ILE A 76 3.26 3.08 0.95
N VAL A 77 2.37 3.33 1.92
CA VAL A 77 1.31 4.34 1.80
C VAL A 77 1.89 5.72 1.51
N ALA A 78 2.89 6.16 2.28
CA ALA A 78 3.52 7.48 2.07
C ALA A 78 4.16 7.62 0.68
N GLN A 79 4.79 6.54 0.19
CA GLN A 79 5.37 6.50 -1.15
C GLN A 79 4.30 6.52 -2.24
N SER A 80 3.23 5.72 -2.12
CA SER A 80 2.13 5.69 -3.09
C SER A 80 1.38 7.01 -3.18
N LEU A 81 1.22 7.72 -2.05
CA LEU A 81 0.61 9.05 -2.03
C LEU A 81 1.47 10.09 -2.74
N SER A 82 2.80 9.99 -2.66
CA SER A 82 3.75 10.94 -3.25
C SER A 82 3.72 10.95 -4.79
N GLY A 83 4.16 12.04 -5.38
CA GLY A 83 4.23 12.25 -6.83
C GLY A 83 3.01 12.97 -7.40
N GLU A 84 3.16 13.45 -8.63
CA GLU A 84 2.15 14.21 -9.36
C GLU A 84 1.09 13.29 -10.00
N LYS A 85 -0.18 13.65 -9.82
CA LYS A 85 -1.33 12.91 -10.33
C LYS A 85 -2.41 13.87 -10.82
N PHE A 86 -3.25 13.41 -11.75
CA PHE A 86 -4.29 14.22 -12.38
C PHE A 86 -5.62 13.50 -12.47
N SER A 87 -6.72 14.24 -12.35
CA SER A 87 -8.08 13.74 -12.62
C SER A 87 -8.51 13.93 -14.07
N THR A 88 -7.57 14.05 -15.01
CA THR A 88 -7.83 14.39 -16.41
C THR A 88 -8.78 13.42 -17.09
N GLU A 89 -8.56 12.11 -16.94
CA GLU A 89 -9.42 11.10 -17.57
C GLU A 89 -10.85 11.14 -17.00
N GLN A 90 -10.98 11.33 -15.68
CA GLN A 90 -12.30 11.43 -15.03
C GLN A 90 -13.05 12.68 -15.48
N ALA A 91 -12.39 13.83 -15.49
CA ALA A 91 -12.96 15.10 -15.92
C ALA A 91 -13.33 15.11 -17.42
N ALA A 92 -12.58 14.39 -18.26
CA ALA A 92 -12.95 14.22 -19.67
C ALA A 92 -14.20 13.34 -19.84
N ARG A 93 -14.35 12.32 -19.00
CA ARG A 93 -15.50 11.40 -19.00
C ARG A 93 -16.77 12.04 -18.43
N ASP A 94 -16.66 12.88 -17.40
CA ASP A 94 -17.78 13.56 -16.76
C ASP A 94 -17.41 15.02 -16.37
N PRO A 95 -17.37 15.93 -17.37
CA PRO A 95 -16.88 17.30 -17.19
C PRO A 95 -17.84 18.21 -16.41
N MET A 96 -19.11 17.80 -16.26
CA MET A 96 -20.11 18.58 -15.52
C MET A 96 -20.02 18.35 -14.01
N THR A 97 -19.46 17.21 -13.60
CA THR A 97 -19.33 16.83 -12.20
C THR A 97 -17.90 17.03 -11.68
N TYR A 98 -16.89 16.67 -12.49
CA TYR A 98 -15.49 16.64 -12.06
C TYR A 98 -14.65 17.65 -12.82
N PHE A 99 -13.89 18.44 -12.08
CA PHE A 99 -12.88 19.31 -12.66
C PHE A 99 -11.60 18.52 -12.98
N ASN A 100 -10.85 18.96 -13.98
CA ASN A 100 -9.49 18.46 -14.19
C ASN A 100 -8.54 19.14 -13.21
N LEU A 101 -8.08 18.37 -12.23
CA LEU A 101 -7.29 18.81 -11.10
C LEU A 101 -5.93 18.14 -11.10
N ARG A 102 -4.91 18.90 -10.70
CA ARG A 102 -3.58 18.42 -10.35
C ARG A 102 -3.56 18.13 -8.85
N LEU A 103 -3.05 16.97 -8.48
CA LEU A 103 -2.69 16.59 -7.12
C LEU A 103 -1.16 16.40 -7.07
N LEU A 104 -0.49 17.14 -6.19
CA LEU A 104 0.94 17.00 -5.98
C LEU A 104 1.25 16.77 -4.50
N THR A 105 2.04 15.74 -4.23
CA THR A 105 2.41 15.34 -2.88
C THR A 105 3.88 14.96 -2.84
N CYS A 106 4.60 15.35 -1.79
CA CYS A 106 5.99 14.96 -1.60
C CYS A 106 6.39 14.93 -0.12
N PRO A 107 7.47 14.20 0.23
CA PRO A 107 7.97 14.19 1.61
C PRO A 107 8.41 15.58 2.06
N ALA A 108 8.00 15.98 3.26
CA ALA A 108 8.41 17.21 3.92
C ALA A 108 9.37 16.92 5.08
N THR A 109 9.03 15.98 5.96
CA THR A 109 9.89 15.57 7.08
C THR A 109 9.54 14.18 7.65
N VAL A 110 10.34 13.68 8.58
CA VAL A 110 10.07 12.49 9.40
C VAL A 110 10.18 12.89 10.87
N LEU A 111 9.15 12.59 11.66
CA LEU A 111 9.10 12.89 13.08
C LEU A 111 9.95 11.89 13.88
N ALA A 112 10.23 12.23 15.14
CA ALA A 112 11.07 11.40 16.03
C ALA A 112 10.48 9.99 16.29
N ASP A 113 9.16 9.84 16.25
CA ASP A 113 8.46 8.55 16.40
C ASP A 113 8.43 7.72 15.09
N GLY A 114 9.01 8.26 14.00
CA GLY A 114 9.04 7.66 12.68
C GLY A 114 7.83 7.97 11.80
N ALA A 115 6.88 8.79 12.26
CA ALA A 115 5.78 9.28 11.43
C ALA A 115 6.32 10.11 10.26
N ARG A 116 5.77 9.89 9.06
CA ARG A 116 6.20 10.59 7.84
C ARG A 116 5.25 11.73 7.57
N VAL A 117 5.78 12.94 7.40
CA VAL A 117 4.99 14.11 7.01
C VAL A 117 5.19 14.34 5.52
N LEU A 118 4.09 14.34 4.78
CA LEU A 118 4.03 14.73 3.38
C LEU A 118 3.38 16.11 3.29
N TYR A 119 3.90 16.97 2.42
CA TYR A 119 3.15 18.10 1.95
C TYR A 119 2.25 17.65 0.79
N PHE A 120 1.01 18.17 0.77
CA PHE A 120 -0.04 17.88 -0.20
C PHE A 120 -0.60 19.19 -0.73
N GLU A 121 -0.81 19.27 -2.05
CA GLU A 121 -1.57 20.35 -2.66
C GLU A 121 -2.45 19.88 -3.82
N GLN A 122 -3.56 20.60 -4.01
CA GLN A 122 -4.42 20.47 -5.18
C GLN A 122 -4.62 21.81 -5.85
N ALA A 123 -4.57 21.79 -7.19
CA ALA A 123 -4.74 22.95 -8.05
C ALA A 123 -5.57 22.58 -9.29
N PHE A 124 -6.18 23.58 -9.93
CA PHE A 124 -6.73 23.37 -11.27
C PHE A 124 -5.59 23.14 -12.26
N TRP A 125 -5.76 22.22 -13.21
CA TRP A 125 -4.69 21.85 -14.13
C TRP A 125 -4.15 23.03 -14.97
N ARG A 126 -4.98 24.05 -15.24
CA ARG A 126 -4.61 25.24 -16.01
C ARG A 126 -3.86 26.30 -15.20
N THR A 127 -3.95 26.23 -13.88
CA THR A 127 -3.32 27.18 -12.96
C THR A 127 -2.65 26.40 -11.82
N PRO A 128 -1.71 25.48 -12.13
CA PRO A 128 -1.07 24.64 -11.13
C PRO A 128 -0.33 25.45 -10.06
N GLU A 129 0.10 26.66 -10.38
CA GLU A 129 0.80 27.60 -9.50
C GLU A 129 -0.10 28.26 -8.45
N ARG A 130 -1.42 28.02 -8.51
CA ARG A 130 -2.43 28.57 -7.59
C ARG A 130 -3.22 27.44 -6.93
N PRO A 131 -2.60 26.67 -6.02
CA PRO A 131 -3.29 25.60 -5.32
C PRO A 131 -4.42 26.17 -4.46
N TYR A 132 -5.63 25.63 -4.62
CA TYR A 132 -6.80 26.02 -3.81
C TYR A 132 -6.87 25.26 -2.49
N ARG A 133 -6.06 24.20 -2.35
CA ARG A 133 -5.98 23.38 -1.14
C ARG A 133 -4.54 22.95 -0.90
N GLN A 134 -4.06 23.18 0.32
CA GLN A 134 -2.75 22.76 0.79
C GLN A 134 -2.90 22.10 2.16
N ARG A 135 -2.25 20.97 2.41
CA ARG A 135 -2.34 20.20 3.66
C ARG A 135 -1.00 19.56 4.00
N PHE A 136 -0.81 19.24 5.27
CA PHE A 136 0.17 18.22 5.66
C PHE A 136 -0.53 16.90 5.91
N TYR A 137 0.00 15.81 5.36
CA TYR A 137 -0.40 14.46 5.69
C TYR A 137 0.64 13.82 6.59
N MET A 138 0.24 13.43 7.80
CA MET A 138 1.05 12.60 8.68
C MET A 138 0.64 11.13 8.51
N VAL A 139 1.59 10.32 8.04
CA VAL A 139 1.41 8.89 7.78
C VAL A 139 2.19 8.09 8.81
N LYS A 140 1.47 7.28 9.60
CA LYS A 140 2.09 6.46 10.66
C LYS A 140 1.40 5.10 10.81
N PRO A 141 2.07 4.11 11.42
CA PRO A 141 1.45 2.81 11.70
C PRO A 141 0.22 2.96 12.60
N CYS A 142 -0.83 2.19 12.33
CA CYS A 142 -1.95 2.13 13.27
C CYS A 142 -1.51 1.55 14.64
N PRO A 143 -2.01 2.11 15.76
CA PRO A 143 -1.93 1.53 17.09
C PRO A 143 -2.40 0.07 17.12
N LYS A 144 -1.73 -0.76 17.91
CA LYS A 144 -1.92 -2.23 17.92
C LYS A 144 -3.36 -2.64 18.27
N GLU A 145 -4.04 -1.81 19.03
CA GLU A 145 -5.39 -1.99 19.53
C GLU A 145 -6.45 -1.77 18.45
N MET A 146 -6.10 -1.08 17.36
CA MET A 146 -7.00 -0.81 16.24
C MET A 146 -6.84 -1.82 15.10
N LYS A 147 -7.98 -2.12 14.46
CA LYS A 147 -8.08 -2.99 13.27
C LYS A 147 -7.82 -2.19 11.99
N CYS A 148 -6.60 -1.68 11.86
CA CYS A 148 -6.10 -1.03 10.65
C CYS A 148 -4.58 -1.20 10.55
N ASP A 149 -4.02 -0.88 9.38
CA ASP A 149 -2.58 -0.98 9.12
C ASP A 149 -1.88 0.38 9.25
N VAL A 150 -2.51 1.44 8.73
CA VAL A 150 -1.91 2.78 8.61
C VAL A 150 -2.93 3.86 8.96
N GLU A 151 -2.47 4.88 9.71
CA GLU A 151 -3.19 6.13 9.90
C GLU A 151 -2.64 7.18 8.94
N VAL A 152 -3.55 7.88 8.26
CA VAL A 152 -3.25 9.07 7.46
C VAL A 152 -4.04 10.23 8.06
N ALA A 153 -3.37 11.06 8.85
CA ALA A 153 -3.96 12.24 9.44
C ALA A 153 -3.65 13.47 8.56
N SER A 154 -4.64 14.33 8.34
CA SER A 154 -4.48 15.58 7.61
C SER A 154 -4.50 16.77 8.55
N TYR A 155 -3.63 17.74 8.28
CA TYR A 155 -3.47 18.96 9.06
C TYR A 155 -3.53 20.18 8.16
N ALA A 156 -4.06 21.28 8.70
CA ALA A 156 -4.00 22.59 8.07
C ALA A 156 -2.54 23.09 8.01
N VAL A 157 -2.26 23.90 7.00
CA VAL A 157 -0.98 24.62 6.85
C VAL A 157 -1.19 26.03 7.39
N ARG A 158 -0.34 26.46 8.32
CA ARG A 158 -0.45 27.78 8.96
C ARG A 158 -0.19 28.91 7.96
N ASP A 159 0.90 28.83 7.21
CA ASP A 159 1.28 29.81 6.19
C ASP A 159 1.15 29.19 4.79
N ILE A 160 -0.04 29.28 4.19
CA ILE A 160 -0.29 28.71 2.86
C ILE A 160 0.49 29.42 1.73
N GLU A 161 1.01 30.62 1.96
CA GLU A 161 1.76 31.34 0.93
C GLU A 161 3.21 30.84 0.88
N GLU A 162 3.84 30.65 2.05
CA GLU A 162 5.20 30.10 2.14
C GLU A 162 5.31 28.66 1.60
N TYR A 163 4.25 27.87 1.72
CA TYR A 163 4.24 26.47 1.27
C TYR A 163 3.73 26.28 -0.15
N ARG A 164 3.30 27.34 -0.84
CA ARG A 164 2.82 27.24 -2.22
C ARG A 164 3.87 26.58 -3.14
N ASN A 165 3.45 25.58 -3.92
CA ASN A 165 4.31 24.82 -4.83
C ASN A 165 5.53 24.20 -4.12
N TYR A 166 5.40 23.84 -2.83
CA TYR A 166 6.50 23.30 -2.00
C TYR A 166 7.27 22.17 -2.71
N CYS A 167 6.54 21.27 -3.37
CA CYS A 167 7.13 20.10 -4.02
C CYS A 167 7.90 20.40 -5.31
N ASP A 168 7.60 21.53 -5.97
CA ASP A 168 8.29 21.96 -7.19
C ASP A 168 9.59 22.72 -6.88
N ARG A 169 9.75 23.25 -5.65
CA ARG A 169 10.97 23.94 -5.21
C ARG A 169 12.14 22.98 -4.94
N PRO A 170 13.41 23.37 -5.15
CA PRO A 170 14.57 22.66 -4.61
C PRO A 170 14.51 22.50 -3.08
N LYS A 171 15.00 21.39 -2.53
CA LYS A 171 14.91 21.10 -1.07
C LYS A 171 15.55 22.17 -0.17
N ASN A 172 16.61 22.81 -0.63
CA ASN A 172 17.31 23.89 0.10
C ASN A 172 16.56 25.23 0.08
N GLN A 173 15.49 25.35 -0.71
CA GLN A 173 14.63 26.54 -0.80
C GLN A 173 13.24 26.30 -0.18
N ARG A 174 13.07 25.16 0.50
CA ARG A 174 11.83 24.81 1.21
C ARG A 174 12.00 25.12 2.70
N PRO A 175 10.90 25.40 3.41
CA PRO A 175 10.85 25.35 4.87
C PRO A 175 11.50 24.08 5.40
N GLN A 176 12.38 24.24 6.39
CA GLN A 176 13.14 23.16 6.99
C GLN A 176 12.24 22.28 7.87
N PRO A 177 12.68 21.05 8.19
CA PRO A 177 11.91 20.13 9.05
C PRO A 177 11.33 20.72 10.33
N VAL A 178 12.05 21.61 11.01
CA VAL A 178 11.59 22.25 12.25
C VAL A 178 10.46 23.25 12.00
N GLU A 179 10.53 23.98 10.89
CA GLU A 179 9.50 24.94 10.46
C GLU A 179 8.24 24.19 10.02
N VAL A 180 8.40 23.12 9.22
CA VAL A 180 7.31 22.23 8.82
C VAL A 180 6.50 21.75 10.03
N VAL A 181 7.18 21.30 11.09
CA VAL A 181 6.49 20.83 12.31
C VAL A 181 5.81 21.98 13.06
N GLY A 182 6.40 23.18 13.09
CA GLY A 182 5.79 24.37 13.70
C GLY A 182 4.56 24.90 12.93
N ASP A 183 4.54 24.71 11.61
CA ASP A 183 3.50 25.19 10.71
C ASP A 183 2.37 24.16 10.45
N MET A 184 2.54 22.93 10.92
CA MET A 184 1.44 21.97 11.06
C MET A 184 0.45 22.52 12.10
N ALA A 185 -0.69 23.03 11.61
CA ALA A 185 -1.68 23.69 12.43
C ALA A 185 -2.76 22.70 12.91
N GLU A 186 -4.04 23.06 12.75
CA GLU A 186 -5.18 22.27 13.19
C GLU A 186 -5.21 20.89 12.53
N HIS A 187 -5.49 19.85 13.35
CA HIS A 187 -5.85 18.52 12.85
C HIS A 187 -7.23 18.55 12.21
N LEU A 188 -7.35 18.02 11.00
CA LEU A 188 -8.58 18.10 10.22
C LEU A 188 -9.30 16.75 10.14
N THR A 189 -8.60 15.71 9.72
CA THR A 189 -9.17 14.36 9.59
C THR A 189 -8.11 13.29 9.86
N THR A 190 -8.56 12.10 10.23
CA THR A 190 -7.74 10.88 10.20
C THR A 190 -8.47 9.79 9.43
N VAL A 191 -7.83 9.26 8.39
CA VAL A 191 -8.27 8.09 7.65
C VAL A 191 -7.50 6.87 8.13
N TYR A 192 -8.23 5.80 8.45
CA TYR A 192 -7.68 4.53 8.91
C TYR A 192 -7.66 3.54 7.75
N LEU A 193 -6.48 3.32 7.18
CA LEU A 193 -6.29 2.45 6.02
C LEU A 193 -5.98 1.01 6.44
N SER A 194 -6.59 0.07 5.73
CA SER A 194 -6.29 -1.36 5.79
C SER A 194 -5.80 -1.84 4.44
N LYS A 195 -4.87 -2.80 4.43
CA LYS A 195 -4.44 -3.47 3.21
C LYS A 195 -5.63 -4.17 2.59
N CYS A 196 -5.86 -3.93 1.30
CA CYS A 196 -6.90 -4.63 0.57
C CYS A 196 -6.61 -6.14 0.48
N GLU A 197 -7.67 -6.94 0.52
CA GLU A 197 -7.58 -8.39 0.35
C GLU A 197 -6.93 -8.78 -0.98
N ARG A 198 -6.32 -9.98 -1.00
CA ARG A 198 -5.73 -10.54 -2.22
C ARG A 198 -6.78 -10.65 -3.32
N GLY A 199 -6.38 -10.33 -4.55
CA GLY A 199 -7.26 -10.31 -5.72
C GLY A 199 -7.95 -8.96 -5.99
N ARG A 200 -8.00 -8.04 -5.02
CA ARG A 200 -8.53 -6.69 -5.26
C ARG A 200 -7.52 -5.81 -6.02
N ARG A 201 -8.06 -4.83 -6.75
CA ARG A 201 -7.26 -3.82 -7.50
C ARG A 201 -6.59 -2.80 -6.57
N CYS A 202 -7.24 -2.46 -5.46
CA CYS A 202 -6.68 -1.59 -4.45
C CYS A 202 -5.53 -2.26 -3.70
N LEU A 203 -4.63 -1.42 -3.20
CA LEU A 203 -3.54 -1.77 -2.29
C LEU A 203 -3.95 -1.46 -0.85
N TYR A 204 -4.53 -0.29 -0.61
CA TYR A 204 -5.11 0.10 0.67
C TYR A 204 -6.44 0.83 0.43
N GLU A 205 -7.34 0.71 1.38
CA GLU A 205 -8.57 1.51 1.43
C GLU A 205 -8.93 1.83 2.88
N GLY A 206 -9.70 2.89 3.07
CA GLY A 206 -10.18 3.27 4.37
C GLY A 206 -10.92 4.60 4.35
N SER A 207 -11.45 4.96 5.52
CA SER A 207 -12.23 6.17 5.69
C SER A 207 -12.00 6.79 7.06
N THR A 208 -12.50 8.00 7.23
CA THR A 208 -12.78 8.58 8.55
C THR A 208 -13.80 7.73 9.31
N PRO A 209 -13.77 7.70 10.65
CA PRO A 209 -14.74 6.94 11.44
C PRO A 209 -16.17 7.48 11.23
N PRO A 210 -17.19 6.70 11.61
CA PRO A 210 -18.57 7.19 11.59
C PRO A 210 -18.70 8.52 12.35
N GLY A 211 -19.41 9.48 11.76
CA GLY A 211 -19.51 10.85 12.28
C GLY A 211 -18.44 11.81 11.76
N GLY A 212 -17.31 11.32 11.27
CA GLY A 212 -16.25 12.16 10.68
C GLY A 212 -15.50 12.98 11.72
N PHE A 213 -15.03 14.16 11.33
CA PHE A 213 -14.31 15.11 12.19
C PHE A 213 -14.96 16.49 12.13
N PRO A 214 -14.86 17.32 13.19
CA PRO A 214 -15.37 18.69 13.17
C PRO A 214 -14.81 19.48 11.97
N ASN A 215 -15.66 20.28 11.34
CA ASN A 215 -15.26 21.17 10.26
C ASN A 215 -16.20 22.36 10.23
N SER A 216 -15.67 23.58 10.19
CA SER A 216 -16.48 24.81 10.17
C SER A 216 -16.46 25.53 8.82
N TRP A 217 -16.01 24.88 7.75
CA TRP A 217 -15.87 25.53 6.45
C TRP A 217 -17.20 25.58 5.71
N ASN A 218 -17.55 26.76 5.20
CA ASN A 218 -18.74 26.99 4.35
C ASN A 218 -20.06 26.47 4.96
N GLY A 219 -20.22 26.62 6.28
CA GLY A 219 -21.43 26.18 6.98
C GLY A 219 -21.48 24.68 7.29
N ALA A 220 -20.39 23.95 7.07
CA ALA A 220 -20.26 22.60 7.59
C ALA A 220 -20.12 22.63 9.13
N SER A 221 -20.46 21.51 9.77
CA SER A 221 -20.09 21.19 11.15
C SER A 221 -19.20 19.96 11.25
N ARG A 222 -19.23 19.09 10.23
CA ARG A 222 -18.38 17.89 10.15
C ARG A 222 -17.91 17.60 8.74
N CYS A 223 -16.79 16.91 8.61
CA CYS A 223 -16.28 16.41 7.35
C CYS A 223 -15.93 14.92 7.42
N THR A 224 -16.04 14.26 6.27
CA THR A 224 -15.60 12.87 6.08
C THR A 224 -14.61 12.81 4.94
N SER A 225 -13.75 11.78 4.98
CA SER A 225 -12.79 11.51 3.93
C SER A 225 -12.71 10.00 3.71
N GLU A 226 -12.68 9.60 2.44
CA GLU A 226 -12.42 8.23 2.01
C GLU A 226 -11.21 8.24 1.10
N LEU A 227 -10.31 7.29 1.30
CA LEU A 227 -9.05 7.18 0.56
C LEU A 227 -8.86 5.74 0.10
N THR A 228 -8.67 5.57 -1.20
CA THR A 228 -8.27 4.30 -1.80
C THR A 228 -6.99 4.49 -2.59
N ILE A 229 -6.00 3.64 -2.34
CA ILE A 229 -4.70 3.64 -3.00
C ILE A 229 -4.66 2.40 -3.88
N PHE A 230 -4.46 2.55 -5.19
CA PHE A 230 -4.41 1.44 -6.13
C PHE A 230 -2.96 1.01 -6.41
N LYS A 231 -2.82 -0.27 -6.80
CA LYS A 231 -1.52 -0.85 -7.17
C LYS A 231 -0.86 -0.16 -8.37
N THR A 232 -1.64 0.53 -9.19
CA THR A 232 -1.19 1.30 -10.35
C THR A 232 -0.62 2.68 -9.98
N GLY A 233 -0.65 3.08 -8.71
CA GLY A 233 -0.33 4.44 -8.27
C GLY A 233 -1.49 5.44 -8.43
N GLU A 234 -2.65 4.97 -8.92
CA GLU A 234 -3.90 5.73 -8.90
C GLU A 234 -4.41 5.90 -7.46
N ILE A 235 -4.96 7.06 -7.15
CA ILE A 235 -5.49 7.41 -5.83
C ILE A 235 -6.93 7.90 -6.00
N HIS A 236 -7.86 7.35 -5.22
CA HIS A 236 -9.21 7.88 -5.10
C HIS A 236 -9.35 8.61 -3.78
N CYS A 237 -9.77 9.87 -3.83
CA CYS A 237 -10.01 10.70 -2.64
C CYS A 237 -11.45 11.21 -2.67
N TRP A 238 -12.19 11.01 -1.59
CA TRP A 238 -13.55 11.53 -1.44
C TRP A 238 -13.72 12.33 -0.15
N ASP A 239 -13.41 13.61 -0.23
CA ASP A 239 -13.62 14.55 0.87
C ASP A 239 -15.00 15.18 0.75
N ARG A 240 -15.77 15.17 1.84
CA ARG A 240 -17.12 15.73 1.91
C ARG A 240 -17.31 16.48 3.22
N ALA A 241 -18.13 17.52 3.22
CA ALA A 241 -18.52 18.21 4.44
C ALA A 241 -20.04 18.35 4.55
N TYR A 242 -20.54 18.30 5.78
CA TYR A 242 -21.95 18.27 6.12
C TYR A 242 -22.27 19.31 7.18
N ASP A 243 -23.45 19.92 7.10
CA ASP A 243 -24.02 20.77 8.15
C ASP A 243 -24.56 19.93 9.33
N ASP A 244 -25.12 20.61 10.35
CA ASP A 244 -25.68 20.00 11.55
C ASP A 244 -26.94 19.16 11.27
N GLU A 245 -27.68 19.49 10.21
CA GLU A 245 -28.83 18.73 9.73
C GLU A 245 -28.43 17.50 8.91
N GLY A 246 -27.14 17.35 8.59
CA GLY A 246 -26.60 16.24 7.83
C GLY A 246 -26.68 16.39 6.31
N ASN A 247 -27.00 17.57 5.79
CA ASN A 247 -26.92 17.87 4.37
C ASN A 247 -25.46 18.06 3.95
N GLN A 248 -25.08 17.48 2.81
CA GLN A 248 -23.75 17.74 2.24
C GLN A 248 -23.69 19.17 1.69
N VAL A 249 -22.79 19.99 2.24
CA VAL A 249 -22.59 21.40 1.86
C VAL A 249 -21.34 21.62 1.02
N TRP A 250 -20.40 20.66 1.06
CA TRP A 250 -19.15 20.74 0.29
C TRP A 250 -18.70 19.35 -0.21
N GLY A 251 -17.95 19.33 -1.30
CA GLY A 251 -17.45 18.13 -1.97
C GLY A 251 -18.43 17.55 -2.99
N VAL A 252 -17.95 16.68 -3.87
CA VAL A 252 -18.74 16.02 -4.92
C VAL A 252 -19.67 14.95 -4.36
N ARG A 253 -20.87 14.80 -4.92
CA ARG A 253 -21.89 13.83 -4.45
C ARG A 253 -21.80 12.49 -5.16
N GLN A 254 -21.32 12.48 -6.40
CA GLN A 254 -21.37 11.34 -7.31
C GLN A 254 -20.32 10.26 -7.02
N GLY A 255 -19.22 10.62 -6.35
CA GLY A 255 -18.13 9.70 -6.04
C GLY A 255 -16.79 10.38 -5.79
N PRO A 256 -15.73 9.61 -5.54
CA PRO A 256 -14.38 10.13 -5.33
C PRO A 256 -13.83 10.85 -6.56
N TYR A 257 -12.89 11.76 -6.34
CA TYR A 257 -11.96 12.16 -7.39
C TYR A 257 -10.97 11.03 -7.67
N GLU A 258 -10.74 10.72 -8.95
CA GLU A 258 -9.83 9.68 -9.42
C GLU A 258 -8.54 10.33 -9.95
N PHE A 259 -7.44 10.23 -9.21
CA PHE A 259 -6.16 10.82 -9.58
C PHE A 259 -5.18 9.76 -10.10
N LYS A 260 -4.77 9.89 -11.36
CA LYS A 260 -3.79 9.00 -12.01
C LYS A 260 -2.44 9.69 -12.21
N PRO A 261 -1.31 9.00 -12.09
CA PRO A 261 0.01 9.61 -12.34
C PRO A 261 0.11 10.28 -13.71
N GLY A 262 0.74 11.46 -13.78
CA GLY A 262 1.03 12.14 -15.05
C GLY A 262 2.08 11.36 -15.85
N ASN A 263 1.80 11.06 -17.13
CA ASN A 263 2.60 10.20 -18.01
C ASN A 263 2.79 8.75 -17.53
N SER A 264 1.76 7.93 -17.68
CA SER A 264 1.96 6.50 -17.87
C SER A 264 2.47 6.23 -19.30
N SER A 265 3.74 6.51 -19.56
CA SER A 265 4.45 5.70 -20.55
C SER A 265 4.45 4.29 -19.99
N THR A 266 3.59 3.44 -20.56
CA THR A 266 3.34 2.03 -20.28
C THR A 266 4.56 1.33 -19.66
N SER A 267 4.69 1.41 -18.34
CA SER A 267 5.62 0.60 -17.58
C SER A 267 4.75 -0.51 -17.03
N GLY A 268 4.88 -1.68 -17.64
CA GLY A 268 4.01 -2.83 -17.44
C GLY A 268 3.71 -3.08 -15.97
N ILE A 269 2.52 -3.63 -15.72
CA ILE A 269 2.03 -4.11 -14.42
C ILE A 269 3.20 -4.68 -13.62
N MET A 270 3.77 -3.87 -12.72
CA MET A 270 4.82 -4.33 -11.84
C MET A 270 4.17 -5.27 -10.85
N SER A 271 4.73 -6.47 -10.69
CA SER A 271 4.23 -7.39 -9.67
C SER A 271 4.44 -6.76 -8.28
N GLU A 272 3.64 -7.18 -7.29
CA GLU A 272 3.77 -6.74 -5.89
C GLU A 272 5.22 -6.89 -5.38
N THR A 273 5.93 -7.91 -5.88
CA THR A 273 7.34 -8.18 -5.59
C THR A 273 8.28 -7.19 -6.28
N ASP A 274 8.03 -6.82 -7.54
CA ASP A 274 8.90 -5.89 -8.28
C ASP A 274 8.77 -4.47 -7.76
N PHE A 275 7.57 -4.07 -7.34
CA PHE A 275 7.35 -2.81 -6.65
C PHE A 275 8.10 -2.80 -5.32
N ILE A 276 7.91 -3.81 -4.45
CA ILE A 276 8.62 -3.90 -3.16
C ILE A 276 10.15 -3.97 -3.35
N ASN A 277 10.64 -4.62 -4.40
CA ASN A 277 12.06 -4.69 -4.70
C ASN A 277 12.63 -3.37 -5.25
N SER A 278 11.88 -2.60 -6.04
CA SER A 278 12.32 -1.26 -6.44
C SER A 278 12.38 -0.33 -5.22
N LEU A 279 11.43 -0.45 -4.29
CA LEU A 279 11.40 0.31 -3.03
C LEU A 279 12.60 0.04 -2.11
N GLN A 280 13.22 -1.16 -2.18
CA GLN A 280 14.43 -1.49 -1.43
C GLN A 280 15.73 -1.00 -2.10
N LYS A 281 15.69 -0.72 -3.41
CA LYS A 281 16.86 -0.32 -4.19
C LYS A 281 17.18 1.17 -3.98
N ASP A 282 16.16 2.01 -3.86
CA ASP A 282 16.31 3.45 -3.60
C ASP A 282 16.86 3.75 -2.20
N ASP A 283 16.58 2.88 -1.21
CA ASP A 283 17.16 2.98 0.14
C ASP A 283 18.66 2.83 0.18
N LYS A 284 19.22 1.93 -0.65
CA LYS A 284 20.67 1.77 -0.73
C LYS A 284 21.32 2.99 -1.39
N ALA A 285 20.67 3.59 -2.38
CA ALA A 285 21.18 4.80 -3.02
C ALA A 285 21.21 5.99 -2.05
N VAL A 286 20.16 6.17 -1.23
CA VAL A 286 20.09 7.25 -0.25
C VAL A 286 21.04 7.03 0.93
N ALA A 287 21.19 5.80 1.43
CA ALA A 287 22.14 5.49 2.50
C ALA A 287 23.62 5.61 2.08
N THR A 288 23.92 5.42 0.79
CA THR A 288 25.29 5.57 0.25
C THR A 288 25.66 7.05 0.05
N LEU A 289 24.68 7.92 -0.20
CA LEU A 289 24.90 9.37 -0.36
C LEU A 289 24.98 10.12 0.98
N SER A 290 24.50 9.55 2.10
CA SER A 290 24.64 10.15 3.43
C SER A 290 25.91 9.70 4.18
N SER A 291 26.76 8.91 3.53
CA SER A 291 28.00 8.35 4.09
C SER A 291 29.25 8.74 3.29
N SER A 292 29.15 9.76 2.43
CA SER A 292 30.26 10.39 1.70
C SER A 292 30.44 11.84 2.13
#